data_AF-A0A844U7A6-F1
#
_entry.id   AF-A0A844U7A6-F1
#
_cell.length_a   1.000
_cell.length_b   1.000
_cell.length_c   1.000
_cell.angle_alpha   90.00
_cell.angle_beta   90.00
_cell.angle_gamma   90.00
#
_symmetry.space_group_name_H-M   'P 1'
#
loop_
_entity.id
_entity.type
_entity.pdbx_description
1 polymer ?
#
loop_
_entity_poly.entity_id
_entity_poly.type
_entity_poly.pdbx_seq_one_letter_code
_entity_poly.pdbx_strand_id
1 'polypeptide(L)'
;MEKPIWLKEKGYLHLSPSLQIGKDFKRIVQIIQNPQFISKYAFYPLIHTNISDRKYKKGNSKKHTTDDRSHTHYDIETKEPIRNAKVRPLHYASHFDSLVYSYYAYLLNQAYITKLEEEPLLNQAVTAYRKILINKDSSSGKSNIHFAKECFDEIKQRAIESEEVMVLAFDLKSFFSTLDHKYLKEKWAWLLNEPKLPDDHYNVFKSCTNFSYVLLDDLRLTKTRKGGRKRGFDESKLADIRKKKGYRSFFYDNEDFRNHIKEGKLPVFKNHFYRELNNGKKVQMGIPQGLPISATLANLYLYEFDLTIINTIVKQQGGFYRRYSDDILIICNPSQEKQIEESVLNLIKSYHIRISEEKTEKFLFKKVIFNKTKDTRLECFKIKNIDNSIKLVPSHLTYLGFEFRGYNVCIKSPNLSKYYRKIISTIKRRSKRTLRLLEEDSSTKTALYLNQLKKVYNLPIKHPDTELQELRTLKRKRYRLVKHIDGFFHFEHFEVKNKKKANYYSYVLRCSTTFETDSFKKQVRKRKHIAYTAINKHFTSNLK
;
A
#
# COMPACT_ATOMS: atom_id res chain seq x y z
N MET A 1 -14.65 1.47 29.31
CA MET A 1 -14.11 2.05 28.06
C MET A 1 -13.44 0.96 27.26
N GLU A 2 -13.93 0.68 26.06
CA GLU A 2 -13.28 -0.22 25.12
C GLU A 2 -12.09 0.46 24.43
N LYS A 3 -11.14 -0.33 23.91
CA LYS A 3 -9.97 0.21 23.22
C LYS A 3 -10.40 0.86 21.89
N PRO A 4 -10.11 2.15 21.65
CA PRO A 4 -10.51 2.81 20.40
C PRO A 4 -9.86 2.17 19.17
N ILE A 5 -10.59 2.14 18.05
CA ILE A 5 -10.16 1.49 16.80
C ILE A 5 -8.92 2.18 16.20
N TRP A 6 -8.77 3.49 16.41
CA TRP A 6 -7.64 4.28 15.92
C TRP A 6 -6.35 4.02 16.70
N LEU A 7 -6.43 3.47 17.93
CA LEU A 7 -5.30 3.28 18.82
C LEU A 7 -4.48 2.03 18.47
N LYS A 8 -3.55 2.18 17.51
CA LYS A 8 -2.71 1.09 16.98
C LYS A 8 -1.23 1.32 17.22
N GLU A 9 -0.61 0.41 17.97
CA GLU A 9 0.84 0.38 18.20
C GLU A 9 1.61 0.23 16.89
N LYS A 10 2.75 0.92 16.81
CA LYS A 10 3.76 0.74 15.76
C LYS A 10 4.94 -0.03 16.33
N GLY A 11 5.53 -0.92 15.54
CA GLY A 11 6.61 -1.82 15.98
C GLY A 11 7.97 -1.53 15.36
N TYR A 12 8.10 -0.46 14.58
CA TYR A 12 9.36 -0.04 13.97
C TYR A 12 10.25 0.71 14.96
N LEU A 13 11.57 0.72 14.73
CA LEU A 13 12.50 1.51 15.51
C LEU A 13 12.39 3.00 15.14
N HIS A 14 12.40 3.89 16.13
CA HIS A 14 12.31 5.35 15.94
C HIS A 14 13.22 6.11 16.91
N LEU A 15 13.22 7.44 16.79
CA LEU A 15 13.95 8.39 17.65
C LEU A 15 13.37 8.42 19.07
N SER A 16 12.06 8.20 19.21
CA SER A 16 11.37 8.13 20.49
C SER A 16 11.20 6.68 20.98
N PRO A 17 11.08 6.47 22.30
CA PRO A 17 10.71 5.19 22.90
C PRO A 17 9.48 4.55 22.25
N SER A 18 9.53 3.23 22.04
CA SER A 18 8.38 2.43 21.62
C SER A 18 7.32 2.38 22.72
N LEU A 19 6.04 2.49 22.32
CA LEU A 19 4.91 2.41 23.26
C LEU A 19 4.41 0.98 23.41
N GLN A 20 4.21 0.56 24.67
CA GLN A 20 3.44 -0.63 25.01
C GLN A 20 2.11 -0.16 25.58
N ILE A 21 1.05 -0.16 24.77
CA ILE A 21 -0.24 0.45 25.13
C ILE A 21 -0.94 -0.36 26.24
N GLY A 22 -0.69 -1.68 26.31
CA GLY A 22 -1.02 -2.51 27.47
C GLY A 22 -2.41 -2.28 28.08
N LYS A 23 -2.48 -2.26 29.41
CA LYS A 23 -3.68 -1.90 30.19
C LYS A 23 -3.85 -0.37 30.34
N ASP A 24 -2.79 0.41 30.10
CA ASP A 24 -2.74 1.88 30.32
C ASP A 24 -3.28 2.71 29.14
N PHE A 25 -3.93 2.06 28.18
CA PHE A 25 -4.43 2.71 26.98
C PHE A 25 -5.37 3.89 27.26
N LYS A 26 -6.10 3.85 28.38
CA LYS A 26 -7.03 4.92 28.80
C LYS A 26 -6.31 6.25 29.01
N ARG A 27 -5.16 6.24 29.70
CA ARG A 27 -4.36 7.45 29.95
C ARG A 27 -3.85 8.06 28.65
N ILE A 28 -3.35 7.21 27.75
CA ILE A 28 -2.88 7.67 26.42
C ILE A 28 -4.03 8.30 25.64
N VAL A 29 -5.22 7.69 25.66
CA VAL A 29 -6.41 8.21 25.00
C VAL A 29 -6.80 9.57 25.58
N GLN A 30 -6.85 9.72 26.90
CA GLN A 30 -7.17 10.99 27.55
C GLN A 30 -6.21 12.12 27.16
N ILE A 31 -4.90 11.83 27.09
CA ILE A 31 -3.90 12.82 26.67
C ILE A 31 -4.11 13.22 25.20
N ILE A 32 -4.33 12.25 24.31
CA ILE A 32 -4.48 12.52 22.88
C ILE A 32 -5.80 13.25 22.57
N GLN A 33 -6.86 12.97 23.33
CA GLN A 33 -8.16 13.62 23.18
C GLN A 33 -8.24 15.02 23.78
N ASN A 34 -7.21 15.46 24.53
CA ASN A 34 -7.17 16.80 25.12
C ASN A 34 -6.68 17.83 24.08
N PRO A 35 -7.54 18.74 23.59
CA PRO A 35 -7.15 19.72 22.56
C PRO A 35 -6.11 20.71 23.07
N GLN A 36 -6.19 21.16 24.33
CA GLN A 36 -5.18 22.05 24.91
C GLN A 36 -3.79 21.40 24.93
N PHE A 37 -3.71 20.10 25.25
CA PHE A 37 -2.44 19.39 25.19
C PHE A 37 -1.91 19.33 23.76
N ILE A 38 -2.75 18.96 22.79
CA ILE A 38 -2.32 18.82 21.39
C ILE A 38 -1.95 20.16 20.76
N SER A 39 -2.63 21.26 21.09
CA SER A 39 -2.29 22.60 20.59
C SER A 39 -0.84 23.02 20.90
N LYS A 40 -0.29 22.55 22.03
CA LYS A 40 1.08 22.84 22.49
C LYS A 40 2.06 21.69 22.25
N TYR A 41 1.60 20.57 21.71
CA TYR A 41 2.40 19.36 21.57
C TYR A 41 3.53 19.53 20.55
N ALA A 42 4.75 19.14 20.92
CA ALA A 42 5.92 19.21 20.05
C ALA A 42 6.18 17.85 19.38
N PHE A 43 5.95 17.80 18.06
CA PHE A 43 6.18 16.60 17.25
C PHE A 43 7.67 16.33 17.04
N TYR A 44 8.06 15.04 17.01
CA TYR A 44 9.41 14.64 16.66
C TYR A 44 9.67 14.76 15.15
N PRO A 45 10.94 14.92 14.73
CA PRO A 45 11.31 14.72 13.35
C PRO A 45 10.88 13.32 12.85
N LEU A 46 10.39 13.26 11.63
CA LEU A 46 10.09 12.00 10.96
C LEU A 46 11.38 11.24 10.62
N ILE A 47 11.29 9.93 10.41
CA ILE A 47 12.40 9.19 9.80
C ILE A 47 12.08 8.97 8.33
N HIS A 48 12.98 9.43 7.46
CA HIS A 48 12.92 9.21 6.02
C HIS A 48 13.67 7.93 5.62
N THR A 49 13.03 7.12 4.79
CA THR A 49 13.64 5.94 4.17
C THR A 49 13.06 5.69 2.78
N ASN A 50 13.81 4.99 1.95
CA ASN A 50 13.43 4.65 0.58
C ASN A 50 13.14 3.15 0.47
N ILE A 51 11.89 2.80 0.14
CA ILE A 51 11.56 1.43 -0.28
C ILE A 51 11.82 1.31 -1.77
N SER A 52 12.75 0.45 -2.17
CA SER A 52 13.02 0.13 -3.56
C SER A 52 12.28 -1.14 -3.99
N ASP A 53 11.42 -1.05 -5.00
CA ASP A 53 10.79 -2.21 -5.64
C ASP A 53 11.47 -2.50 -6.98
N ARG A 54 12.30 -3.55 -7.03
CA ARG A 54 12.98 -3.98 -8.26
C ARG A 54 11.96 -4.44 -9.30
N LYS A 55 11.99 -3.82 -10.47
CA LYS A 55 11.07 -4.08 -11.59
C LYS A 55 11.77 -4.89 -12.67
N TYR A 56 11.02 -5.75 -13.35
CA TYR A 56 11.42 -6.42 -14.58
C TYR A 56 10.74 -5.68 -15.72
N LYS A 57 11.49 -4.90 -16.49
CA LYS A 57 10.94 -3.97 -17.49
C LYS A 57 11.69 -4.09 -18.81
N LYS A 58 10.96 -3.84 -19.90
CA LYS A 58 11.53 -3.70 -21.25
C LYS A 58 12.56 -2.58 -21.24
N GLY A 59 13.67 -2.75 -21.95
CA GLY A 59 14.64 -1.69 -22.17
C GLY A 59 14.04 -0.58 -23.04
N ASN A 60 14.64 0.62 -22.97
CA ASN A 60 14.31 1.72 -23.85
C ASN A 60 15.48 1.85 -24.82
N SER A 61 15.28 1.60 -26.10
CA SER A 61 16.35 1.62 -27.10
C SER A 61 17.08 2.95 -27.20
N LYS A 62 16.46 4.07 -26.78
CA LYS A 62 17.11 5.38 -26.73
C LYS A 62 18.08 5.54 -25.55
N LYS A 63 17.96 4.70 -24.52
CA LYS A 63 18.69 4.85 -23.25
C LYS A 63 19.52 3.63 -22.88
N HIS A 64 19.10 2.46 -23.33
CA HIS A 64 19.65 1.17 -22.89
C HIS A 64 20.26 0.43 -24.07
N THR A 65 21.33 -0.32 -23.79
CA THR A 65 22.03 -1.15 -24.79
C THR A 65 21.15 -2.24 -25.40
N THR A 66 20.16 -2.73 -24.66
CA THR A 66 19.18 -3.71 -25.14
C THR A 66 17.77 -3.24 -24.84
N ASP A 67 16.82 -3.68 -25.67
CA ASP A 67 15.40 -3.48 -25.46
C ASP A 67 14.75 -4.69 -24.77
N ASP A 68 15.52 -5.70 -24.40
CA ASP A 68 15.03 -6.89 -23.69
C ASP A 68 14.40 -6.54 -22.34
N ARG A 69 13.62 -7.48 -21.78
CA ARG A 69 13.15 -7.33 -20.41
C ARG A 69 14.25 -7.70 -19.44
N SER A 70 14.66 -6.76 -18.61
CA SER A 70 15.65 -7.01 -17.56
C SER A 70 15.31 -6.29 -16.26
N HIS A 71 15.94 -6.75 -15.20
CA HIS A 71 15.97 -6.07 -13.91
C HIS A 71 17.05 -4.97 -13.82
N THR A 72 18.04 -5.04 -14.70
CA THR A 72 19.15 -4.09 -14.80
C THR A 72 19.42 -3.91 -16.28
N HIS A 73 19.40 -2.68 -16.75
CA HIS A 73 19.83 -2.31 -18.08
C HIS A 73 21.21 -1.68 -18.00
N TYR A 74 21.85 -1.50 -19.14
CA TYR A 74 23.11 -0.77 -19.23
C TYR A 74 22.85 0.48 -20.04
N ASP A 75 23.34 1.61 -19.55
CA ASP A 75 23.24 2.88 -20.25
C ASP A 75 23.97 2.81 -21.60
N ILE A 76 23.42 3.40 -22.65
CA ILE A 76 24.00 3.29 -23.99
C ILE A 76 25.31 4.09 -24.12
N GLU A 77 25.42 5.22 -23.41
CA GLU A 77 26.57 6.13 -23.47
C GLU A 77 27.64 5.68 -22.47
N THR A 78 27.26 5.54 -21.20
CA THR A 78 28.21 5.29 -20.11
C THR A 78 28.53 3.81 -19.91
N LYS A 79 27.72 2.90 -20.50
CA LYS A 79 27.75 1.44 -20.25
C LYS A 79 27.61 1.07 -18.78
N GLU A 80 27.17 2.01 -17.93
CA GLU A 80 26.97 1.76 -16.51
C GLU A 80 25.64 1.03 -16.23
N PRO A 81 25.57 0.18 -15.19
CA PRO A 81 24.37 -0.58 -14.88
C PRO A 81 23.26 0.30 -14.27
N ILE A 82 22.19 0.52 -15.03
CA ILE A 82 20.95 1.18 -14.58
C ILE A 82 19.99 0.14 -14.00
N ARG A 83 19.85 0.16 -12.67
CA ARG A 83 18.91 -0.73 -11.97
C ARG A 83 17.47 -0.26 -12.15
N ASN A 84 16.62 -1.14 -12.68
CA ASN A 84 15.18 -0.88 -12.73
C ASN A 84 14.58 -1.01 -11.32
N ALA A 85 14.59 0.07 -10.55
CA ALA A 85 13.97 0.12 -9.22
C ALA A 85 12.98 1.29 -9.14
N LYS A 86 11.73 1.00 -8.73
CA LYS A 86 10.79 2.05 -8.35
C LYS A 86 11.07 2.41 -6.90
N VAL A 87 11.68 3.57 -6.68
CA VAL A 87 11.94 4.12 -5.34
C VAL A 87 10.67 4.78 -4.81
N ARG A 88 10.31 4.48 -3.56
CA ARG A 88 9.20 5.10 -2.85
C ARG A 88 9.74 5.73 -1.57
N PRO A 89 9.81 7.07 -1.51
CA PRO A 89 10.17 7.75 -0.28
C PRO A 89 9.06 7.56 0.74
N LEU A 90 9.44 7.23 1.96
CA LEU A 90 8.54 7.09 3.10
C LEU A 90 9.07 7.89 4.26
N HIS A 91 8.15 8.56 4.94
CA HIS A 91 8.39 9.22 6.20
C HIS A 91 7.47 8.60 7.24
N TYR A 92 8.05 8.14 8.34
CA TYR A 92 7.26 7.57 9.43
C TYR A 92 7.51 8.32 10.74
N ALA A 93 6.40 8.58 11.44
CA ALA A 93 6.36 9.36 12.66
C ALA A 93 6.84 8.57 13.88
N SER A 94 7.13 9.28 14.97
CA SER A 94 7.39 8.64 16.26
C SER A 94 6.16 7.86 16.75
N HIS A 95 6.34 7.01 17.76
CA HIS A 95 5.28 6.13 18.21
C HIS A 95 4.06 6.90 18.70
N PHE A 96 4.26 7.91 19.56
CA PHE A 96 3.19 8.75 20.09
C PHE A 96 2.60 9.67 19.01
N ASP A 97 3.44 10.32 18.20
CA ASP A 97 2.99 11.16 17.08
C ASP A 97 2.09 10.37 16.13
N SER A 98 2.42 9.10 15.86
CA SER A 98 1.60 8.22 15.03
C SER A 98 0.21 7.98 15.63
N LEU A 99 0.07 7.97 16.96
CA LEU A 99 -1.23 7.85 17.62
C LEU A 99 -2.03 9.15 17.52
N VAL A 100 -1.37 10.31 17.71
CA VAL A 100 -1.97 11.63 17.48
C VAL A 100 -2.50 11.73 16.05
N TYR A 101 -1.66 11.46 15.04
CA TYR A 101 -2.09 11.44 13.65
C TYR A 101 -3.24 10.45 13.40
N SER A 102 -3.24 9.28 14.05
CA SER A 102 -4.31 8.29 13.90
C SER A 102 -5.63 8.76 14.49
N TYR A 103 -5.61 9.50 15.61
CA TYR A 103 -6.79 10.07 16.23
C TYR A 103 -7.39 11.19 15.38
N TYR A 104 -6.59 12.15 14.93
CA TYR A 104 -7.08 13.22 14.05
C TYR A 104 -7.52 12.68 12.69
N ALA A 105 -6.85 11.66 12.15
CA ALA A 105 -7.33 10.96 10.96
C ALA A 105 -8.70 10.30 11.19
N TYR A 106 -8.93 9.75 12.39
CA TYR A 106 -10.23 9.18 12.74
C TYR A 106 -11.31 10.25 12.78
N LEU A 107 -11.09 11.37 13.46
CA LEU A 107 -12.05 12.49 13.51
C LEU A 107 -12.40 12.99 12.11
N LEU A 108 -11.38 13.27 11.28
CA LEU A 108 -11.58 13.76 9.92
C LEU A 108 -12.26 12.73 9.03
N ASN A 109 -11.93 11.44 9.16
CA ASN A 109 -12.63 10.42 8.39
C ASN A 109 -14.11 10.33 8.76
N GLN A 110 -14.49 10.53 10.03
CA GLN A 110 -15.92 10.53 10.41
C GLN A 110 -16.64 11.70 9.73
N ALA A 111 -16.14 12.93 9.90
CA ALA A 111 -16.71 14.11 9.26
C ALA A 111 -16.75 13.98 7.73
N TYR A 112 -15.69 13.43 7.12
CA TYR A 112 -15.60 13.21 5.68
C TYR A 112 -16.62 12.19 5.18
N ILE A 113 -16.87 11.12 5.93
CA ILE A 113 -17.90 10.14 5.57
C ILE A 113 -19.28 10.80 5.62
N THR A 114 -19.59 11.59 6.65
CA THR A 114 -20.84 12.34 6.72
C THR A 114 -21.01 13.29 5.53
N LYS A 115 -19.95 14.03 5.14
CA LYS A 115 -19.98 14.87 3.93
C LYS A 115 -20.10 14.11 2.62
N LEU A 116 -19.64 12.87 2.55
CA LEU A 116 -19.87 12.03 1.38
C LEU A 116 -21.32 11.53 1.32
N GLU A 117 -21.95 11.24 2.45
CA GLU A 117 -23.32 10.74 2.52
C GLU A 117 -24.35 11.75 1.99
N GLU A 118 -24.03 13.06 2.02
CA GLU A 118 -24.83 14.13 1.41
C GLU A 118 -25.00 13.96 -0.13
N GLU A 119 -24.02 13.34 -0.82
CA GLU A 119 -24.05 13.11 -2.27
C GLU A 119 -23.86 11.61 -2.58
N PRO A 120 -24.94 10.83 -2.77
CA PRO A 120 -24.87 9.37 -2.88
C PRO A 120 -23.94 8.84 -3.99
N LEU A 121 -23.92 9.50 -5.15
CA LEU A 121 -23.05 9.11 -6.27
C LEU A 121 -21.57 9.34 -5.95
N LEU A 122 -21.24 10.45 -5.27
CA LEU A 122 -19.89 10.74 -4.80
C LEU A 122 -19.46 9.74 -3.72
N ASN A 123 -20.37 9.44 -2.78
CA ASN A 123 -20.16 8.40 -1.78
C ASN A 123 -19.77 7.08 -2.45
N GLN A 124 -20.52 6.61 -3.44
CA GLN A 124 -20.19 5.35 -4.13
C GLN A 124 -18.88 5.40 -4.91
N ALA A 125 -18.54 6.55 -5.49
CA ALA A 125 -17.37 6.71 -6.33
C ALA A 125 -16.03 6.62 -5.59
N VAL A 126 -15.95 7.23 -4.40
CA VAL A 126 -14.73 7.27 -3.60
C VAL A 126 -14.63 6.03 -2.73
N THR A 127 -13.62 5.18 -2.96
CA THR A 127 -13.57 3.85 -2.33
C THR A 127 -12.40 3.64 -1.36
N ALA A 128 -11.30 4.37 -1.53
CA ALA A 128 -10.08 4.16 -0.73
C ALA A 128 -10.14 4.80 0.67
N TYR A 129 -9.35 4.22 1.58
CA TYR A 129 -9.06 4.72 2.94
C TYR A 129 -10.25 4.88 3.89
N ARG A 130 -11.40 4.33 3.54
CA ARG A 130 -12.59 4.30 4.39
C ARG A 130 -13.15 2.88 4.52
N LYS A 131 -13.94 2.64 5.56
CA LYS A 131 -14.53 1.32 5.84
C LYS A 131 -15.90 1.24 5.19
N ILE A 132 -15.97 0.63 4.01
CA ILE A 132 -17.24 0.30 3.33
C ILE A 132 -17.58 -1.15 3.67
N LEU A 133 -18.77 -1.44 4.19
CA LEU A 133 -19.19 -2.81 4.48
C LEU A 133 -19.57 -3.56 3.20
N ILE A 134 -19.39 -4.88 3.18
CA ILE A 134 -19.83 -5.71 2.04
C ILE A 134 -21.36 -5.70 1.96
N ASN A 135 -22.00 -6.06 3.06
CA ASN A 135 -23.45 -6.00 3.29
C ASN A 135 -23.70 -5.33 4.65
N LYS A 136 -24.90 -4.81 4.89
CA LYS A 136 -25.26 -4.15 6.16
C LYS A 136 -25.04 -5.07 7.38
N ASP A 137 -25.27 -6.37 7.22
CA ASP A 137 -25.11 -7.37 8.29
C ASP A 137 -23.69 -7.97 8.39
N SER A 138 -22.79 -7.58 7.48
CA SER A 138 -21.44 -8.13 7.44
C SER A 138 -20.48 -7.36 8.34
N SER A 139 -19.78 -8.08 9.22
CA SER A 139 -18.63 -7.53 9.96
C SER A 139 -17.41 -7.21 9.07
N SER A 140 -17.43 -7.62 7.79
CA SER A 140 -16.30 -7.49 6.87
C SER A 140 -16.48 -6.32 5.90
N GLY A 141 -15.44 -5.51 5.75
CA GLY A 141 -15.41 -4.44 4.77
C GLY A 141 -15.09 -4.93 3.35
N LYS A 142 -15.58 -4.20 2.34
CA LYS A 142 -15.16 -4.31 0.95
C LYS A 142 -13.64 -4.14 0.88
N SER A 143 -13.06 -4.81 -0.11
CA SER A 143 -11.62 -4.80 -0.38
C SER A 143 -11.38 -4.41 -1.83
N ASN A 144 -10.10 -4.23 -2.20
CA ASN A 144 -9.70 -4.01 -3.58
C ASN A 144 -10.25 -5.06 -4.57
N ILE A 145 -10.50 -6.30 -4.12
CA ILE A 145 -11.14 -7.35 -4.92
C ILE A 145 -12.56 -6.94 -5.33
N HIS A 146 -13.34 -6.43 -4.37
CA HIS A 146 -14.73 -6.05 -4.58
C HIS A 146 -14.84 -4.81 -5.47
N PHE A 147 -14.00 -3.80 -5.23
CA PHE A 147 -13.97 -2.58 -6.05
C PHE A 147 -13.54 -2.86 -7.48
N ALA A 148 -12.60 -3.78 -7.70
CA ALA A 148 -12.22 -4.20 -9.05
C ALA A 148 -13.36 -4.95 -9.76
N LYS A 149 -14.05 -5.86 -9.04
CA LYS A 149 -15.21 -6.57 -9.58
C LYS A 149 -16.31 -5.61 -10.00
N GLU A 150 -16.65 -4.65 -9.14
CA GLU A 150 -17.68 -3.64 -9.42
C GLU A 150 -17.41 -2.91 -10.75
N CYS A 151 -16.18 -2.43 -10.98
CA CYS A 151 -15.83 -1.79 -12.25
C CYS A 151 -15.87 -2.75 -13.44
N PHE A 152 -15.46 -4.00 -13.27
CA PHE A 152 -15.45 -4.96 -14.39
C PHE A 152 -16.85 -5.45 -14.75
N ASP A 153 -17.73 -5.57 -13.76
CA ASP A 153 -19.14 -5.91 -13.99
C ASP A 153 -19.88 -4.76 -14.65
N GLU A 154 -19.57 -3.50 -14.28
CA GLU A 154 -20.09 -2.32 -15.00
C GLU A 154 -19.70 -2.33 -16.48
N ILE A 155 -18.44 -2.64 -16.81
CA ILE A 155 -17.99 -2.76 -18.21
C ILE A 155 -18.79 -3.85 -18.94
N LYS A 156 -18.99 -5.00 -18.30
CA LYS A 156 -19.77 -6.10 -18.89
C LYS A 156 -21.22 -5.72 -19.10
N GLN A 157 -21.84 -5.04 -18.13
CA GLN A 157 -23.23 -4.61 -18.22
C GLN A 157 -23.42 -3.64 -19.38
N ARG A 158 -22.59 -2.61 -19.47
CA ARG A 158 -22.63 -1.66 -20.60
C ARG A 158 -22.39 -2.34 -21.94
N ALA A 159 -21.56 -3.38 -21.98
CA ALA A 159 -21.31 -4.15 -23.20
C ALA A 159 -22.48 -5.09 -23.61
N ILE A 160 -23.49 -5.27 -22.76
CA ILE A 160 -24.74 -5.92 -23.15
C ILE A 160 -25.57 -4.96 -23.99
N GLU A 161 -25.70 -3.72 -23.53
CA GLU A 161 -26.53 -2.66 -24.11
C GLU A 161 -25.87 -1.96 -25.31
N SER A 162 -24.54 -1.82 -25.29
CA SER A 162 -23.74 -1.16 -26.33
C SER A 162 -22.74 -2.13 -26.97
N GLU A 163 -22.46 -1.97 -28.26
CA GLU A 163 -21.46 -2.78 -28.95
C GLU A 163 -20.03 -2.48 -28.48
N GLU A 164 -19.78 -1.23 -28.07
CA GLU A 164 -18.49 -0.73 -27.66
C GLU A 164 -18.57 0.04 -26.33
N VAL A 165 -17.60 -0.19 -25.46
CA VAL A 165 -17.47 0.49 -24.16
C VAL A 165 -16.06 1.07 -24.02
N MET A 166 -15.97 2.36 -23.71
CA MET A 166 -14.71 3.05 -23.50
C MET A 166 -14.36 3.13 -22.02
N VAL A 167 -13.09 2.86 -21.69
CA VAL A 167 -12.55 2.96 -20.34
C VAL A 167 -11.30 3.81 -20.35
N LEU A 168 -11.33 4.87 -19.54
CA LEU A 168 -10.22 5.79 -19.31
C LEU A 168 -9.65 5.54 -17.91
N ALA A 169 -8.35 5.25 -17.83
CA ALA A 169 -7.63 5.06 -16.58
C ALA A 169 -6.56 6.16 -16.40
N PHE A 170 -6.65 6.90 -15.30
CA PHE A 170 -5.72 7.98 -14.97
C PHE A 170 -4.94 7.64 -13.67
N ASP A 171 -3.63 7.92 -13.67
CA ASP A 171 -2.70 7.73 -12.53
C ASP A 171 -2.14 9.09 -12.09
N LEU A 172 -2.50 9.57 -10.89
CA LEU A 172 -1.98 10.83 -10.35
C LEU A 172 -0.50 10.67 -9.95
N LYS A 173 0.39 11.52 -10.46
CA LYS A 173 1.84 11.38 -10.24
C LYS A 173 2.28 12.12 -8.97
N SER A 174 2.89 11.38 -8.04
CA SER A 174 3.52 11.96 -6.83
C SER A 174 2.56 12.83 -6.01
N PHE A 175 1.28 12.41 -5.95
CA PHE A 175 0.16 13.19 -5.42
C PHE A 175 0.42 13.81 -4.04
N PHE A 176 0.92 13.03 -3.08
CA PHE A 176 1.22 13.54 -1.73
C PHE A 176 2.20 14.72 -1.73
N SER A 177 3.22 14.70 -2.60
CA SER A 177 4.24 15.76 -2.64
C SER A 177 3.80 17.03 -3.35
N THR A 178 2.63 17.03 -3.99
CA THR A 178 2.11 18.16 -4.79
C THR A 178 0.92 18.87 -4.15
N LEU A 179 0.45 18.45 -2.97
CA LEU A 179 -0.72 19.06 -2.33
C LEU A 179 -0.47 20.52 -1.97
N ASP A 180 -1.37 21.41 -2.39
CA ASP A 180 -1.32 22.81 -1.99
C ASP A 180 -1.72 22.97 -0.51
N HIS A 181 -0.86 23.62 0.29
CA HIS A 181 -1.09 23.77 1.73
C HIS A 181 -2.23 24.71 2.05
N LYS A 182 -2.42 25.79 1.28
CA LYS A 182 -3.47 26.78 1.53
C LYS A 182 -4.83 26.14 1.29
N TYR A 183 -5.00 25.52 0.12
CA TYR A 183 -6.24 24.84 -0.23
C TYR A 183 -6.53 23.67 0.73
N LEU A 184 -5.53 22.87 1.12
CA LEU A 184 -5.74 21.79 2.10
C LEU A 184 -6.19 22.32 3.46
N LYS A 185 -5.65 23.45 3.92
CA LYS A 185 -6.05 24.10 5.18
C LYS A 185 -7.51 24.55 5.13
N GLU A 186 -7.92 25.17 4.02
CA GLU A 186 -9.29 25.64 3.78
C GLU A 186 -10.27 24.47 3.76
N LYS A 187 -9.98 23.38 3.03
CA LYS A 187 -10.84 22.19 3.01
C LYS A 187 -10.93 21.49 4.36
N TRP A 188 -9.87 21.52 5.15
CA TRP A 188 -9.90 20.99 6.50
C TRP A 188 -10.81 21.84 7.40
N ALA A 189 -10.70 23.18 7.36
CA ALA A 189 -11.61 24.05 8.11
C ALA A 189 -13.09 23.87 7.67
N TRP A 190 -13.34 23.84 6.36
CA TRP A 190 -14.65 23.54 5.78
C TRP A 190 -15.23 22.22 6.28
N LEU A 191 -14.42 21.16 6.34
CA LEU A 191 -14.88 19.85 6.81
C LEU A 191 -15.36 19.86 8.27
N LEU A 192 -14.76 20.72 9.09
CA LEU A 192 -15.13 20.91 10.49
C LEU A 192 -16.28 21.91 10.68
N ASN A 193 -16.76 22.53 9.59
CA ASN A 193 -17.68 23.67 9.61
C ASN A 193 -17.17 24.86 10.45
N GLU A 194 -15.85 25.10 10.43
CA GLU A 194 -15.20 26.18 11.16
C GLU A 194 -14.60 27.20 10.18
N PRO A 195 -14.62 28.51 10.48
CA PRO A 195 -14.03 29.53 9.60
C PRO A 195 -12.50 29.43 9.54
N LYS A 196 -11.88 28.88 10.58
CA LYS A 196 -10.44 28.61 10.68
C LYS A 196 -10.20 27.31 11.42
N LEU A 197 -9.05 26.67 11.18
CA LEU A 197 -8.68 25.47 11.93
C LEU A 197 -8.55 25.80 13.44
N PRO A 198 -9.17 24.99 14.31
CA PRO A 198 -8.89 25.01 15.75
C PRO A 198 -7.40 24.82 16.04
N ASP A 199 -6.91 25.33 17.18
CA ASP A 199 -5.47 25.39 17.46
C ASP A 199 -4.79 24.01 17.50
N ASP A 200 -5.48 23.02 18.03
CA ASP A 200 -5.02 21.63 18.09
C ASP A 200 -4.94 21.00 16.69
N HIS A 201 -5.98 21.19 15.87
CA HIS A 201 -6.00 20.78 14.47
C HIS A 201 -4.94 21.51 13.65
N TYR A 202 -4.74 22.82 13.88
CA TYR A 202 -3.72 23.60 13.21
C TYR A 202 -2.31 23.12 13.56
N ASN A 203 -2.06 22.72 14.82
CA ASN A 203 -0.77 22.15 15.20
C ASN A 203 -0.49 20.81 14.49
N VAL A 204 -1.50 19.95 14.34
CA VAL A 204 -1.40 18.70 13.54
C VAL A 204 -1.22 19.00 12.04
N PHE A 205 -1.92 19.99 11.51
CA PHE A 205 -1.76 20.45 10.13
C PHE A 205 -0.33 20.94 9.89
N LYS A 206 0.21 21.76 10.80
CA LYS A 206 1.58 22.28 10.74
C LYS A 206 2.61 21.17 10.81
N SER A 207 2.40 20.14 11.65
CA SER A 207 3.33 19.00 11.72
C SER A 207 3.30 18.11 10.48
N CYS A 208 2.23 18.15 9.68
CA CYS A 208 2.15 17.48 8.38
C CYS A 208 2.76 18.29 7.23
N THR A 209 2.68 19.63 7.28
CA THR A 209 3.06 20.52 6.17
C THR A 209 4.45 21.15 6.33
N ASN A 210 4.83 21.48 7.56
CA ASN A 210 6.14 22.04 7.93
C ASN A 210 6.92 21.03 8.80
N PHE A 211 7.00 19.79 8.34
CA PHE A 211 7.70 18.72 9.05
C PHE A 211 9.21 18.84 8.92
N SER A 212 9.91 18.30 9.92
CA SER A 212 11.34 17.98 9.84
C SER A 212 11.53 16.48 9.77
N TYR A 213 12.66 16.03 9.23
CA TYR A 213 12.99 14.61 9.18
C TYR A 213 14.49 14.36 9.30
N VAL A 214 14.85 13.14 9.67
CA VAL A 214 16.22 12.60 9.63
C VAL A 214 16.28 11.43 8.66
N LEU A 215 17.42 11.19 8.03
CA LEU A 215 17.58 10.02 7.16
C LEU A 215 17.84 8.78 8.03
N LEU A 216 17.13 7.68 7.78
CA LEU A 216 17.37 6.42 8.48
C LEU A 216 18.83 5.93 8.32
N ASP A 217 19.44 6.23 7.18
CA ASP A 217 20.82 5.84 6.92
C ASP A 217 21.84 6.64 7.75
N ASP A 218 21.50 7.85 8.21
CA ASP A 218 22.37 8.66 9.09
C ASP A 218 22.40 8.14 10.53
N LEU A 219 21.45 7.26 10.91
CA LEU A 219 21.41 6.59 12.21
C LEU A 219 22.29 5.31 12.26
N ARG A 220 23.04 5.01 11.20
CA ARG A 220 23.93 3.85 11.12
C ARG A 220 25.32 4.21 11.64
N LEU A 221 26.08 3.19 12.08
CA LEU A 221 27.41 3.36 12.68
C LEU A 221 28.42 4.14 11.80
N THR A 222 28.36 4.00 10.46
CA THR A 222 29.17 4.82 9.54
C THR A 222 28.46 5.05 8.20
N LYS A 223 28.78 6.18 7.54
CA LYS A 223 28.37 6.43 6.15
C LYS A 223 28.96 5.36 5.23
N THR A 224 28.09 4.70 4.47
CA THR A 224 28.48 3.65 3.52
C THR A 224 29.49 4.20 2.50
N ARG A 225 30.61 3.50 2.24
CA ARG A 225 31.44 3.78 1.05
C ARG A 225 30.55 3.65 -0.20
N LYS A 226 30.72 4.53 -1.21
CA LYS A 226 29.98 4.44 -2.49
C LYS A 226 30.08 3.01 -3.03
N GLY A 227 28.94 2.35 -3.25
CA GLY A 227 28.87 0.98 -3.77
C GLY A 227 28.98 -0.17 -2.74
N GLY A 228 29.30 0.12 -1.47
CA GLY A 228 29.45 -0.88 -0.41
C GLY A 228 28.13 -1.37 0.21
N ARG A 229 28.18 -2.50 0.93
CA ARG A 229 27.06 -2.97 1.74
C ARG A 229 26.83 -2.01 2.92
N LYS A 230 25.60 -1.51 3.08
CA LYS A 230 25.21 -0.66 4.22
C LYS A 230 25.58 -1.36 5.54
N ARG A 231 26.32 -0.69 6.42
CA ARG A 231 26.60 -1.18 7.77
C ARG A 231 25.32 -1.22 8.61
N GLY A 232 25.32 -2.06 9.64
CA GLY A 232 24.22 -2.19 10.58
C GLY A 232 24.00 -0.94 11.44
N PHE A 233 23.00 -1.00 12.30
CA PHE A 233 22.87 -0.06 13.40
C PHE A 233 23.78 -0.50 14.56
N ASP A 234 23.91 0.35 15.58
CA ASP A 234 24.62 -0.01 16.80
C ASP A 234 23.78 -1.02 17.62
N GLU A 235 23.87 -2.30 17.28
CA GLU A 235 23.11 -3.35 17.96
C GLU A 235 23.47 -3.46 19.45
N SER A 236 24.68 -3.09 19.85
CA SER A 236 25.09 -3.05 21.26
C SER A 236 24.33 -1.97 22.03
N LYS A 237 24.30 -0.72 21.53
CA LYS A 237 23.49 0.36 22.11
C LYS A 237 22.01 -0.01 22.12
N LEU A 238 21.49 -0.55 21.02
CA LEU A 238 20.08 -0.95 20.93
C LEU A 238 19.71 -2.07 21.91
N ALA A 239 20.60 -3.06 22.10
CA ALA A 239 20.39 -4.13 23.07
C ALA A 239 20.44 -3.60 24.51
N ASP A 240 21.37 -2.68 24.80
CA ASP A 240 21.49 -2.02 26.11
C ASP A 240 20.23 -1.23 26.47
N ILE A 241 19.71 -0.41 25.55
CA ILE A 241 18.43 0.31 25.73
C ILE A 241 17.30 -0.67 26.01
N ARG A 242 17.18 -1.76 25.23
CA ARG A 242 16.13 -2.77 25.44
C ARG A 242 16.23 -3.41 26.83
N LYS A 243 17.45 -3.75 27.28
CA LYS A 243 17.70 -4.41 28.56
C LYS A 243 17.46 -3.48 29.75
N LYS A 244 17.99 -2.25 29.71
CA LYS A 244 17.94 -1.30 30.83
C LYS A 244 16.62 -0.52 30.91
N LYS A 245 16.06 -0.13 29.77
CA LYS A 245 14.88 0.75 29.71
C LYS A 245 13.58 0.04 29.32
N GLY A 246 13.67 -1.18 28.77
CA GLY A 246 12.49 -1.98 28.43
C GLY A 246 11.73 -1.56 27.16
N TYR A 247 12.26 -0.64 26.37
CA TYR A 247 11.68 -0.20 25.09
C TYR A 247 12.70 -0.22 23.94
N ARG A 248 12.19 -0.03 22.73
CA ARG A 248 12.97 0.04 21.48
C ARG A 248 13.05 1.48 21.03
N SER A 249 14.27 2.01 20.90
CA SER A 249 14.56 3.37 20.45
C SER A 249 16.00 3.45 19.95
N PHE A 250 16.32 4.40 19.06
CA PHE A 250 17.70 4.74 18.71
C PHE A 250 18.44 5.49 19.83
N PHE A 251 17.69 6.15 20.71
CA PHE A 251 18.22 7.00 21.78
C PHE A 251 17.72 6.50 23.14
N TYR A 252 18.54 6.73 24.17
CA TYR A 252 18.19 6.38 25.54
C TYR A 252 16.95 7.16 25.98
N ASP A 253 16.87 8.45 25.69
CA ASP A 253 15.73 9.31 26.00
C ASP A 253 15.74 10.54 25.07
N ASN A 254 14.85 11.51 25.34
CA ASN A 254 14.76 12.74 24.57
C ASN A 254 15.98 13.66 24.78
N GLU A 255 16.66 13.56 25.92
CA GLU A 255 17.84 14.36 26.20
C GLU A 255 19.03 13.84 25.39
N ASP A 256 19.27 12.53 25.39
CA ASP A 256 20.24 11.85 24.53
C ASP A 256 20.05 12.24 23.05
N PHE A 257 18.80 12.22 22.58
CA PHE A 257 18.45 12.64 21.22
C PHE A 257 18.79 14.11 20.94
N ARG A 258 18.40 15.02 21.83
CA ARG A 258 18.66 16.46 21.66
C ARG A 258 20.16 16.77 21.69
N ASN A 259 20.92 16.12 22.57
CA ASN A 259 22.36 16.29 22.65
C ASN A 259 23.05 15.82 21.36
N HIS A 260 22.64 14.68 20.80
CA HIS A 260 23.15 14.23 19.49
C HIS A 260 22.91 15.22 18.35
N ILE A 261 21.77 15.94 18.35
CA ILE A 261 21.52 17.01 17.37
C ILE A 261 22.40 18.22 17.63
N LYS A 262 22.50 18.67 18.89
CA LYS A 262 23.32 19.82 19.29
C LYS A 262 24.80 19.63 18.95
N GLU A 263 25.29 18.40 19.13
CA GLU A 263 26.67 18.00 18.79
C GLU A 263 26.89 17.83 17.27
N GLY A 264 25.88 18.03 16.42
CA GLY A 264 25.99 17.88 14.97
C GLY A 264 26.13 16.44 14.48
N LYS A 265 25.94 15.44 15.35
CA LYS A 265 26.07 14.01 15.01
C LYS A 265 24.93 13.49 14.14
N LEU A 266 23.77 14.15 14.17
CA LEU A 266 22.59 13.77 13.38
C LEU A 266 22.01 14.99 12.64
N PRO A 267 22.10 15.05 11.30
CA PRO A 267 21.50 16.14 10.54
C PRO A 267 19.97 16.04 10.55
N VAL A 268 19.31 17.19 10.73
CA VAL A 268 17.85 17.33 10.66
C VAL A 268 17.50 18.17 9.45
N PHE A 269 16.71 17.60 8.54
CA PHE A 269 16.24 18.25 7.32
C PHE A 269 14.84 18.81 7.51
N LYS A 270 14.49 19.82 6.72
CA LYS A 270 13.14 20.41 6.64
C LYS A 270 12.39 19.89 5.43
N ASN A 271 11.07 20.10 5.40
CA ASN A 271 10.23 19.76 4.25
C ASN A 271 10.89 20.24 2.94
N HIS A 272 11.19 19.27 2.08
CA HIS A 272 11.91 19.48 0.82
C HIS A 272 10.95 19.62 -0.37
N PHE A 273 9.65 19.56 -0.16
CA PHE A 273 8.64 19.70 -1.21
C PHE A 273 8.34 21.17 -1.45
N TYR A 274 8.63 21.64 -2.67
CA TYR A 274 8.35 23.01 -3.10
C TYR A 274 7.92 23.05 -4.55
N ARG A 275 7.08 24.03 -4.88
CA ARG A 275 6.76 24.44 -6.25
C ARG A 275 7.43 25.78 -6.51
N GLU A 276 8.05 25.90 -7.67
CA GLU A 276 8.56 27.16 -8.18
C GLU A 276 7.45 27.84 -8.97
N LEU A 277 7.18 29.10 -8.63
CA LEU A 277 6.24 29.96 -9.34
C LEU A 277 6.92 30.60 -10.55
N ASN A 278 6.14 31.14 -11.48
CA ASN A 278 6.65 31.79 -12.70
C ASN A 278 7.62 32.96 -12.41
N ASN A 279 7.53 33.55 -11.22
CA ASN A 279 8.42 34.62 -10.74
C ASN A 279 9.67 34.10 -9.98
N GLY A 280 9.98 32.80 -10.06
CA GLY A 280 11.13 32.17 -9.38
C GLY A 280 10.94 31.95 -7.87
N LYS A 281 9.81 32.37 -7.28
CA LYS A 281 9.56 32.19 -5.85
C LYS A 281 9.22 30.73 -5.54
N LYS A 282 9.91 30.15 -4.56
CA LYS A 282 9.63 28.80 -4.05
C LYS A 282 8.56 28.84 -2.97
N VAL A 283 7.47 28.10 -3.18
CA VAL A 283 6.38 27.93 -2.23
C VAL A 283 6.37 26.49 -1.72
N GLN A 284 6.34 26.32 -0.40
CA GLN A 284 6.25 24.99 0.22
C GLN A 284 4.93 24.32 -0.16
N MET A 285 4.99 23.02 -0.42
CA MET A 285 3.81 22.22 -0.74
C MET A 285 3.99 20.79 -0.22
N GLY A 286 2.98 19.94 -0.44
CA GLY A 286 3.03 18.52 -0.20
C GLY A 286 3.01 18.10 1.27
N ILE A 287 2.65 16.85 1.49
CA ILE A 287 2.66 16.19 2.79
C ILE A 287 3.48 14.90 2.70
N PRO A 288 4.08 14.45 3.81
CA PRO A 288 4.88 13.24 3.83
C PRO A 288 4.03 11.99 3.55
N GLN A 289 4.52 11.12 2.68
CA GLN A 289 3.94 9.80 2.47
C GLN A 289 4.32 8.87 3.64
N GLY A 290 3.32 8.32 4.34
CA GLY A 290 3.53 7.34 5.41
C GLY A 290 2.99 7.74 6.78
N LEU A 291 2.54 8.99 6.97
CA LEU A 291 1.82 9.34 8.19
C LEU A 291 0.45 8.67 8.21
N PRO A 292 -0.06 8.32 9.41
CA PRO A 292 -1.42 7.78 9.57
C PRO A 292 -2.53 8.70 9.01
N ILE A 293 -2.32 10.02 9.01
CA ILE A 293 -3.30 11.01 8.57
C ILE A 293 -3.23 11.34 7.06
N SER A 294 -2.08 11.10 6.40
CA SER A 294 -1.86 11.56 5.02
C SER A 294 -2.92 11.06 4.04
N ALA A 295 -3.38 9.83 4.21
CA ALA A 295 -4.39 9.21 3.35
C ALA A 295 -5.77 9.89 3.46
N THR A 296 -6.14 10.35 4.66
CA THR A 296 -7.39 11.08 4.90
C THR A 296 -7.31 12.49 4.31
N LEU A 297 -6.17 13.17 4.47
CA LEU A 297 -5.93 14.49 3.87
C LEU A 297 -5.95 14.43 2.34
N ALA A 298 -5.39 13.37 1.77
CA ALA A 298 -5.44 13.07 0.34
C ALA A 298 -6.88 12.95 -0.19
N ASN A 299 -7.74 12.22 0.51
CA ASN A 299 -9.15 12.11 0.12
C ASN A 299 -9.89 13.45 0.27
N LEU A 300 -9.67 14.16 1.37
CA LEU A 300 -10.27 15.47 1.61
C LEU A 300 -9.90 16.48 0.52
N TYR A 301 -8.63 16.51 0.12
CA TYR A 301 -8.16 17.40 -0.95
C TYR A 301 -8.92 17.18 -2.27
N LEU A 302 -9.25 15.93 -2.58
CA LEU A 302 -9.91 15.55 -3.83
C LEU A 302 -11.44 15.61 -3.76
N TYR A 303 -12.04 16.04 -2.65
CA TYR A 303 -13.51 16.05 -2.50
C TYR A 303 -14.21 16.83 -3.62
N GLU A 304 -13.81 18.09 -3.84
CA GLU A 304 -14.42 18.93 -4.88
C GLU A 304 -14.06 18.46 -6.28
N PHE A 305 -12.85 17.97 -6.49
CA PHE A 305 -12.43 17.36 -7.75
C PHE A 305 -13.36 16.19 -8.13
N ASP A 306 -13.61 15.29 -7.18
CA ASP A 306 -14.49 14.14 -7.37
C ASP A 306 -15.94 14.60 -7.59
N LEU A 307 -16.41 15.60 -6.83
CA LEU A 307 -17.76 16.16 -6.96
C LEU A 307 -17.99 16.77 -8.35
N THR A 308 -17.02 17.52 -8.88
CA THR A 308 -17.12 18.07 -10.24
C THR A 308 -17.23 16.94 -11.27
N ILE A 309 -16.43 15.88 -11.16
CA ILE A 309 -16.52 14.71 -12.05
C ILE A 309 -17.89 14.03 -11.97
N ILE A 310 -18.44 13.86 -10.75
CA ILE A 310 -19.78 13.30 -10.59
C ILE A 310 -20.81 14.15 -11.32
N ASN A 311 -20.77 15.46 -11.15
CA ASN A 311 -21.76 16.34 -11.75
C ASN A 311 -21.63 16.41 -13.28
N THR A 312 -20.42 16.49 -13.82
CA THR A 312 -20.20 16.67 -15.28
C THR A 312 -20.18 15.38 -16.08
N ILE A 313 -19.68 14.28 -15.52
CA ILE A 313 -19.48 13.02 -16.26
C ILE A 313 -20.55 12.01 -15.88
N VAL A 314 -20.83 11.82 -14.59
CA VAL A 314 -21.80 10.80 -14.15
C VAL A 314 -23.24 11.28 -14.37
N LYS A 315 -23.61 12.45 -13.81
CA LYS A 315 -24.99 12.97 -13.88
C LYS A 315 -25.37 13.45 -15.29
N GLN A 316 -24.50 14.20 -15.96
CA GLN A 316 -24.82 14.79 -17.27
C GLN A 316 -24.59 13.86 -18.47
N GLN A 317 -23.54 13.03 -18.44
CA GLN A 317 -23.12 12.23 -19.61
C GLN A 317 -23.40 10.73 -19.45
N GLY A 318 -23.94 10.29 -18.30
CA GLY A 318 -24.22 8.87 -18.02
C GLY A 318 -22.96 8.02 -17.84
N GLY A 319 -21.82 8.65 -17.56
CA GLY A 319 -20.57 7.94 -17.29
C GLY A 319 -20.57 7.21 -15.94
N PHE A 320 -19.61 6.33 -15.74
CA PHE A 320 -19.35 5.68 -14.44
C PHE A 320 -17.96 6.04 -13.95
N TYR A 321 -17.86 6.48 -12.70
CA TYR A 321 -16.62 6.99 -12.11
C TYR A 321 -16.29 6.26 -10.81
N ARG A 322 -15.03 5.81 -10.67
CA ARG A 322 -14.49 5.26 -9.43
C ARG A 322 -13.09 5.79 -9.17
N ARG A 323 -12.83 6.21 -7.93
CA ARG A 323 -11.50 6.59 -7.45
C ARG A 323 -11.06 5.70 -6.30
N TYR A 324 -9.85 5.16 -6.43
CA TYR A 324 -9.16 4.43 -5.39
C TYR A 324 -7.81 5.11 -5.10
N SER A 325 -7.81 6.02 -4.12
CA SER A 325 -6.65 6.89 -3.81
C SER A 325 -6.28 7.73 -5.03
N ASP A 326 -5.20 7.34 -5.71
CA ASP A 326 -4.57 8.05 -6.82
C ASP A 326 -4.95 7.41 -8.17
N ASP A 327 -5.55 6.21 -8.14
CA ASP A 327 -6.03 5.49 -9.32
C ASP A 327 -7.48 5.94 -9.62
N ILE A 328 -7.69 6.53 -10.80
CA ILE A 328 -9.00 6.97 -11.29
C ILE A 328 -9.42 6.10 -12.48
N LEU A 329 -10.67 5.63 -12.48
CA LEU A 329 -11.28 4.88 -13.56
C LEU A 329 -12.60 5.55 -13.98
N ILE A 330 -12.73 5.83 -15.27
CA ILE A 330 -13.97 6.33 -15.89
C ILE A 330 -14.39 5.37 -17.00
N ILE A 331 -15.66 4.98 -17.01
CA ILE A 331 -16.28 4.18 -18.06
C ILE A 331 -17.33 5.05 -18.75
N CYS A 332 -17.30 5.13 -20.07
CA CYS A 332 -18.14 6.01 -20.87
C CYS A 332 -18.37 5.45 -22.28
N ASN A 333 -19.18 6.15 -23.06
CA ASN A 333 -19.38 5.82 -24.47
C ASN A 333 -18.17 6.29 -25.30
N PRO A 334 -17.74 5.54 -26.34
CA PRO A 334 -16.60 5.94 -27.18
C PRO A 334 -16.73 7.33 -27.82
N SER A 335 -17.94 7.78 -28.13
CA SER A 335 -18.19 9.10 -28.70
C SER A 335 -17.80 10.26 -27.77
N GLN A 336 -17.81 10.04 -26.45
CA GLN A 336 -17.53 11.05 -25.43
C GLN A 336 -16.06 11.04 -24.95
N GLU A 337 -15.24 10.10 -25.44
CA GLU A 337 -13.87 9.84 -24.97
C GLU A 337 -13.03 11.12 -24.86
N LYS A 338 -12.93 11.89 -25.96
CA LYS A 338 -12.08 13.08 -26.04
C LYS A 338 -12.53 14.18 -25.10
N GLN A 339 -13.84 14.45 -25.07
CA GLN A 339 -14.41 15.48 -24.21
C GLN A 339 -14.17 15.18 -22.73
N ILE A 340 -14.37 13.92 -22.31
CA ILE A 340 -14.14 13.48 -20.94
C ILE A 340 -12.65 13.56 -20.59
N GLU A 341 -11.78 13.09 -21.48
CA GLU A 341 -10.33 13.14 -21.29
C GLU A 341 -9.87 14.59 -21.07
N GLU A 342 -10.23 15.52 -21.94
CA GLU A 342 -9.86 16.93 -21.82
C GLU A 342 -10.42 17.57 -20.55
N SER A 343 -11.69 17.28 -20.21
CA SER A 343 -12.32 17.79 -18.99
C SER A 343 -11.58 17.35 -17.73
N VAL A 344 -11.20 16.07 -17.65
CA VAL A 344 -10.46 15.53 -16.50
C VAL A 344 -9.04 16.09 -16.45
N LEU A 345 -8.34 16.19 -17.59
CA LEU A 345 -7.00 16.78 -17.65
C LEU A 345 -7.00 18.25 -17.19
N ASN A 346 -8.01 19.02 -17.59
CA ASN A 346 -8.18 20.42 -17.19
C ASN A 346 -8.49 20.54 -15.68
N LEU A 347 -9.35 19.67 -15.15
CA LEU A 347 -9.62 19.62 -13.71
C LEU A 347 -8.34 19.33 -12.91
N ILE A 348 -7.56 18.33 -13.30
CA ILE A 348 -6.34 17.98 -12.57
C ILE A 348 -5.33 19.16 -12.61
N LYS A 349 -5.22 19.88 -13.73
CA LYS A 349 -4.42 21.11 -13.83
C LYS A 349 -4.92 22.21 -12.89
N SER A 350 -6.24 22.41 -12.80
CA SER A 350 -6.86 23.44 -11.95
C SER A 350 -6.58 23.22 -10.46
N TYR A 351 -6.57 21.97 -9.99
CA TYR A 351 -6.21 21.62 -8.61
C TYR A 351 -4.69 21.51 -8.38
N HIS A 352 -3.88 22.00 -9.33
CA HIS A 352 -2.41 22.00 -9.28
C HIS A 352 -1.76 20.62 -9.10
N ILE A 353 -2.44 19.56 -9.51
CA ILE A 353 -1.93 18.20 -9.42
C ILE A 353 -1.13 17.91 -10.70
N ARG A 354 0.01 17.21 -10.56
CA ARG A 354 0.82 16.79 -11.71
C ARG A 354 0.30 15.48 -12.29
N ILE A 355 0.01 15.49 -13.60
CA ILE A 355 -0.23 14.27 -14.38
C ILE A 355 1.06 13.82 -15.04
N SER A 356 1.20 12.52 -15.24
CA SER A 356 2.14 12.02 -16.24
C SER A 356 1.35 11.87 -17.53
N GLU A 357 1.45 12.83 -18.47
CA GLU A 357 0.74 12.76 -19.76
C GLU A 357 0.95 11.40 -20.46
N GLU A 358 2.13 10.79 -20.27
CA GLU A 358 2.48 9.44 -20.74
C GLU A 358 1.71 8.26 -20.09
N LYS A 359 0.85 8.48 -19.09
CA LYS A 359 0.24 7.40 -18.30
C LYS A 359 -1.28 7.28 -18.37
N THR A 360 -1.97 8.19 -19.04
CA THR A 360 -3.40 7.96 -19.32
C THR A 360 -3.51 6.72 -20.21
N GLU A 361 -4.19 5.69 -19.73
CA GLU A 361 -4.41 4.46 -20.49
C GLU A 361 -5.86 4.41 -20.95
N LYS A 362 -6.05 4.21 -22.26
CA LYS A 362 -7.36 4.16 -22.90
C LYS A 362 -7.62 2.76 -23.43
N PHE A 363 -8.79 2.23 -23.11
CA PHE A 363 -9.18 0.87 -23.45
C PHE A 363 -10.57 0.84 -24.07
N LEU A 364 -10.68 0.20 -25.23
CA LEU A 364 -11.93 -0.08 -25.91
C LEU A 364 -12.32 -1.54 -25.69
N PHE A 365 -13.52 -1.79 -25.20
CA PHE A 365 -14.09 -3.12 -25.09
C PHE A 365 -15.12 -3.30 -26.18
N LYS A 366 -14.99 -4.36 -26.98
CA LYS A 366 -15.95 -4.68 -28.05
C LYS A 366 -16.18 -6.19 -28.19
N LYS A 367 -17.33 -6.57 -28.74
CA LYS A 367 -17.62 -7.96 -29.05
C LYS A 367 -16.84 -8.37 -30.31
N VAL A 368 -16.10 -9.47 -30.22
CA VAL A 368 -15.33 -10.03 -31.33
C VAL A 368 -15.63 -11.51 -31.50
N ILE A 369 -15.62 -11.97 -32.75
CA ILE A 369 -15.71 -13.39 -33.07
C ILE A 369 -14.40 -14.07 -32.67
N PHE A 370 -14.46 -15.13 -31.85
CA PHE A 370 -13.26 -15.76 -31.31
C PHE A 370 -13.00 -17.20 -31.77
N ASN A 371 -13.95 -17.82 -32.47
CA ASN A 371 -13.82 -19.20 -32.93
C ASN A 371 -14.41 -19.39 -34.34
N LYS A 372 -14.13 -20.57 -34.92
CA LYS A 372 -14.63 -20.95 -36.25
C LYS A 372 -16.17 -21.08 -36.30
N THR A 373 -16.81 -21.31 -35.15
CA THR A 373 -18.28 -21.38 -35.01
C THR A 373 -18.95 -20.00 -34.92
N LYS A 374 -18.19 -18.91 -35.11
CA LYS A 374 -18.67 -17.52 -35.09
C LYS A 374 -19.25 -17.02 -33.75
N ASP A 375 -18.89 -17.66 -32.64
CA ASP A 375 -19.28 -17.19 -31.32
C ASP A 375 -18.58 -15.87 -30.97
N THR A 376 -19.31 -14.98 -30.33
CA THR A 376 -18.81 -13.66 -29.93
C THR A 376 -18.41 -13.62 -28.47
N ARG A 377 -17.35 -12.87 -28.16
CA ARG A 377 -16.94 -12.59 -26.77
C ARG A 377 -16.51 -11.14 -26.62
N LEU A 378 -16.65 -10.61 -25.41
CA LEU A 378 -16.11 -9.30 -25.07
C LEU A 378 -14.58 -9.36 -24.96
N GLU A 379 -13.89 -8.50 -25.70
CA GLU A 379 -12.43 -8.41 -25.67
C GLU A 379 -11.94 -6.96 -25.48
N CYS A 380 -10.84 -6.82 -24.74
CA CYS A 380 -10.23 -5.54 -24.39
C CYS A 380 -9.11 -5.18 -25.38
N PHE A 381 -9.19 -3.98 -25.96
CA PHE A 381 -8.19 -3.41 -26.84
C PHE A 381 -7.59 -2.16 -26.21
N LYS A 382 -6.27 -2.08 -26.11
CA LYS A 382 -5.58 -0.86 -25.69
C LYS A 382 -5.39 0.04 -26.91
N ILE A 383 -5.81 1.30 -26.77
CA ILE A 383 -5.62 2.32 -27.80
C ILE A 383 -4.17 2.82 -27.71
N LYS A 384 -3.43 2.73 -28.81
CA LYS A 384 -2.09 3.29 -28.94
C LYS A 384 -2.02 4.21 -30.16
N ASN A 385 -1.39 5.36 -29.97
CA ASN A 385 -1.01 6.22 -31.08
C ASN A 385 0.36 5.77 -31.59
N ILE A 386 0.40 5.20 -32.79
CA ILE A 386 1.63 4.72 -33.44
C ILE A 386 1.64 5.34 -34.83
N ASP A 387 2.68 6.12 -35.15
CA ASP A 387 2.89 6.75 -36.46
C ASP A 387 1.69 7.62 -36.91
N ASN A 388 1.17 8.46 -36.01
CA ASN A 388 -0.04 9.28 -36.21
C ASN A 388 -1.32 8.49 -36.58
N SER A 389 -1.31 7.15 -36.39
CA SER A 389 -2.46 6.27 -36.59
C SER A 389 -2.92 5.65 -35.25
N ILE A 390 -4.23 5.60 -35.06
CA ILE A 390 -4.83 4.97 -33.88
C ILE A 390 -4.87 3.45 -34.13
N LYS A 391 -4.05 2.69 -33.38
CA LYS A 391 -4.04 1.22 -33.43
C LYS A 391 -4.67 0.61 -32.19
N LEU A 392 -5.61 -0.31 -32.42
CA LEU A 392 -6.24 -1.13 -31.38
C LEU A 392 -5.43 -2.41 -31.19
N VAL A 393 -4.77 -2.55 -30.03
CA VAL A 393 -3.95 -3.73 -29.73
C VAL A 393 -4.66 -4.59 -28.68
N PRO A 394 -4.91 -5.90 -28.94
CA PRO A 394 -5.46 -6.80 -27.94
C PRO A 394 -4.65 -6.75 -26.63
N SER A 395 -5.32 -6.48 -25.52
CA SER A 395 -4.65 -6.18 -24.26
C SER A 395 -5.49 -6.57 -23.04
N HIS A 396 -5.21 -5.94 -21.90
CA HIS A 396 -5.95 -6.08 -20.67
C HIS A 396 -6.01 -4.74 -19.92
N LEU A 397 -7.18 -4.38 -19.40
CA LEU A 397 -7.33 -3.31 -18.44
C LEU A 397 -6.65 -3.73 -17.13
N THR A 398 -5.81 -2.86 -16.57
CA THR A 398 -5.15 -3.12 -15.30
C THR A 398 -5.71 -2.22 -14.20
N TYR A 399 -6.41 -2.80 -13.23
CA TYR A 399 -7.02 -2.03 -12.13
C TYR A 399 -6.91 -2.77 -10.80
N LEU A 400 -6.49 -2.07 -9.75
CA LEU A 400 -6.39 -2.58 -8.35
C LEU A 400 -5.66 -3.92 -8.14
N GLY A 401 -4.72 -4.25 -9.03
CA GLY A 401 -3.93 -5.48 -8.98
C GLY A 401 -4.51 -6.65 -9.78
N PHE A 402 -5.52 -6.39 -10.61
CA PHE A 402 -6.13 -7.33 -11.54
C PHE A 402 -5.89 -6.91 -13.00
N GLU A 403 -5.92 -7.89 -13.89
CA GLU A 403 -5.85 -7.75 -15.34
C GLU A 403 -7.16 -8.29 -15.90
N PHE A 404 -7.94 -7.46 -16.60
CA PHE A 404 -9.23 -7.79 -17.18
C PHE A 404 -9.19 -7.71 -18.70
N ARG A 405 -9.53 -8.81 -19.37
CA ARG A 405 -9.53 -8.91 -20.85
C ARG A 405 -10.91 -8.82 -21.48
N GLY A 406 -11.97 -8.61 -20.68
CA GLY A 406 -13.36 -8.77 -21.10
C GLY A 406 -13.86 -10.18 -20.79
N TYR A 407 -13.29 -11.19 -21.45
CA TYR A 407 -13.68 -12.59 -21.28
C TYR A 407 -13.03 -13.30 -20.07
N ASN A 408 -11.96 -12.73 -19.49
CA ASN A 408 -11.33 -13.29 -18.29
C ASN A 408 -10.74 -12.22 -17.36
N VAL A 409 -10.62 -12.57 -16.08
CA VAL A 409 -9.96 -11.76 -15.05
C VAL A 409 -8.81 -12.56 -14.45
N CYS A 410 -7.66 -11.91 -14.27
CA CYS A 410 -6.44 -12.52 -13.75
C CYS A 410 -5.81 -11.62 -12.66
N ILE A 411 -5.05 -12.19 -11.72
CA ILE A 411 -4.17 -11.39 -10.85
C ILE A 411 -2.99 -10.89 -11.68
N LYS A 412 -2.61 -9.63 -11.47
CA LYS A 412 -1.51 -8.98 -12.19
C LYS A 412 -0.22 -9.79 -12.12
N SER A 413 0.44 -9.96 -13.27
CA SER A 413 1.64 -10.78 -13.42
C SER A 413 2.76 -10.49 -12.39
N PRO A 414 3.09 -9.22 -12.04
CA PRO A 414 4.11 -8.92 -11.04
C PRO A 414 3.76 -9.41 -9.62
N ASN A 415 2.48 -9.45 -9.27
CA ASN A 415 2.04 -9.98 -7.97
C ASN A 415 2.27 -11.49 -7.90
N LEU A 416 1.93 -12.21 -8.98
CA LEU A 416 2.19 -13.63 -9.12
C LEU A 416 3.70 -13.94 -9.10
N SER A 417 4.52 -13.16 -9.81
CA SER A 417 5.97 -13.32 -9.78
C SER A 417 6.57 -13.06 -8.40
N LYS A 418 6.04 -12.09 -7.63
CA LYS A 418 6.46 -11.84 -6.23
C LYS A 418 6.14 -13.04 -5.35
N TYR A 419 4.95 -13.62 -5.50
CA TYR A 419 4.55 -14.83 -4.80
C TYR A 419 5.52 -16.00 -5.06
N TYR A 420 5.82 -16.32 -6.32
CA TYR A 420 6.76 -17.40 -6.65
C TYR A 420 8.19 -17.13 -6.20
N ARG A 421 8.71 -15.90 -6.37
CA ARG A 421 10.03 -15.53 -5.86
C ARG A 421 10.11 -15.68 -4.33
N LYS A 422 9.03 -15.37 -3.61
CA LYS A 422 8.97 -15.57 -2.16
C LYS A 422 9.08 -17.05 -1.79
N ILE A 423 8.38 -17.93 -2.50
CA ILE A 423 8.49 -19.39 -2.32
C ILE A 423 9.94 -19.83 -2.50
N ILE A 424 10.55 -19.49 -3.65
CA ILE A 424 11.93 -19.87 -3.99
C ILE A 424 12.92 -19.31 -2.97
N SER A 425 12.83 -18.02 -2.63
CA SER A 425 13.75 -17.38 -1.68
C SER A 425 13.66 -17.94 -0.26
N THR A 426 12.47 -18.38 0.16
CA THR A 426 12.26 -18.97 1.47
C THR A 426 12.82 -20.39 1.53
N ILE A 427 12.62 -21.18 0.47
CA ILE A 427 13.25 -22.50 0.31
C ILE A 427 14.76 -22.33 0.33
N LYS A 428 15.32 -21.51 -0.56
CA LYS A 428 16.77 -21.23 -0.63
C LYS A 428 17.38 -20.86 0.72
N ARG A 429 16.73 -19.96 1.47
CA ARG A 429 17.22 -19.53 2.79
C ARG A 429 17.24 -20.68 3.80
N ARG A 430 16.17 -21.47 3.84
CA ARG A 430 16.08 -22.62 4.75
C ARG A 430 17.06 -23.71 4.37
N SER A 431 17.13 -24.07 3.09
CA SER A 431 18.13 -25.01 2.57
C SER A 431 19.53 -24.60 2.96
N LYS A 432 19.92 -23.33 2.76
CA LYS A 432 21.24 -22.82 3.17
C LYS A 432 21.49 -22.94 4.67
N ARG A 433 20.49 -22.68 5.51
CA ARG A 433 20.63 -22.83 6.97
C ARG A 433 20.80 -24.30 7.36
N THR A 434 20.01 -25.20 6.76
CA THR A 434 20.09 -26.63 7.03
C THR A 434 21.43 -27.20 6.56
N LEU A 435 21.90 -26.85 5.36
CA LEU A 435 23.20 -27.28 4.85
C LEU A 435 24.35 -26.85 5.76
N ARG A 436 24.35 -25.60 6.25
CA ARG A 436 25.35 -25.14 7.23
C ARG A 436 25.32 -25.92 8.55
N LEU A 437 24.14 -26.25 9.05
CA LEU A 437 24.02 -27.06 10.26
C LEU A 437 24.54 -28.49 10.04
N LEU A 438 24.36 -29.04 8.85
CA LEU A 438 24.92 -30.35 8.47
C LEU A 438 26.44 -30.30 8.31
N GLU A 439 27.00 -29.18 7.81
CA GLU A 439 28.44 -28.93 7.77
C GLU A 439 29.04 -28.83 9.18
N GLU A 440 28.31 -28.24 10.15
CA GLU A 440 28.74 -28.08 11.54
C GLU A 440 28.55 -29.36 12.39
N ASP A 441 27.50 -30.14 12.14
CA ASP A 441 27.20 -31.39 12.85
C ASP A 441 26.52 -32.41 11.90
N SER A 442 27.27 -33.43 11.50
CA SER A 442 26.81 -34.49 10.58
C SER A 442 25.70 -35.38 11.17
N SER A 443 25.49 -35.35 12.49
CA SER A 443 24.43 -36.09 13.17
C SER A 443 23.08 -35.36 13.17
N THR A 444 23.05 -34.08 12.78
CA THR A 444 21.79 -33.33 12.69
C THR A 444 20.86 -33.91 11.63
N LYS A 445 19.60 -34.17 12.01
CA LYS A 445 18.60 -34.72 11.09
C LYS A 445 18.46 -33.83 9.84
N THR A 446 18.62 -34.45 8.66
CA THR A 446 18.51 -33.89 7.31
C THR A 446 17.07 -33.50 6.93
N ALA A 447 16.26 -33.02 7.88
CA ALA A 447 14.86 -32.75 7.63
C ALA A 447 14.65 -31.30 7.20
N LEU A 448 14.68 -31.04 5.89
CA LEU A 448 13.81 -30.01 5.35
C LEU A 448 12.37 -30.47 5.59
N TYR A 449 11.78 -30.07 6.72
CA TYR A 449 10.42 -30.46 7.07
C TYR A 449 9.45 -30.01 5.95
N LEU A 450 9.08 -30.93 5.06
CA LEU A 450 8.17 -30.69 3.94
C LEU A 450 6.84 -30.12 4.42
N ASN A 451 6.39 -30.48 5.62
CA ASN A 451 5.20 -29.89 6.24
C ASN A 451 5.41 -28.43 6.67
N GLN A 452 6.62 -28.04 7.08
CA GLN A 452 6.99 -26.64 7.29
C GLN A 452 7.24 -25.87 5.98
N LEU A 453 7.55 -26.56 4.87
CA LEU A 453 7.64 -25.96 3.52
C LEU A 453 6.26 -25.85 2.85
N LYS A 454 5.34 -26.80 3.08
CA LYS A 454 3.91 -26.69 2.78
C LYS A 454 3.34 -25.44 3.45
N LYS A 455 3.75 -25.17 4.69
CA LYS A 455 3.48 -23.89 5.37
C LYS A 455 4.03 -22.70 4.58
N VAL A 456 5.17 -22.74 3.88
CA VAL A 456 5.71 -21.58 3.14
C VAL A 456 4.87 -21.16 1.93
N TYR A 457 4.29 -22.10 1.17
CA TYR A 457 3.41 -21.77 0.04
C TYR A 457 1.91 -21.81 0.37
N ASN A 458 1.51 -22.35 1.53
CA ASN A 458 0.13 -22.35 2.04
C ASN A 458 -0.08 -21.47 3.31
N LEU A 459 0.89 -20.71 3.82
CA LEU A 459 0.74 -19.75 4.95
C LEU A 459 1.23 -18.34 4.53
N PRO A 460 0.89 -17.27 5.28
CA PRO A 460 0.86 -15.94 4.69
C PRO A 460 2.20 -15.32 4.31
N ILE A 461 2.09 -14.37 3.37
CA ILE A 461 3.08 -13.32 3.15
C ILE A 461 3.17 -12.53 4.46
N LYS A 462 4.17 -12.82 5.29
CA LYS A 462 4.59 -11.92 6.36
C LYS A 462 5.84 -11.15 5.91
N HIS A 463 5.79 -9.84 6.07
CA HIS A 463 6.99 -9.06 6.38
C HIS A 463 7.39 -9.43 7.82
N PRO A 464 8.62 -9.90 8.08
CA PRO A 464 9.10 -10.11 9.43
C PRO A 464 9.66 -8.79 9.94
N ASP A 465 8.81 -7.91 10.46
CA ASP A 465 9.26 -6.74 11.22
C ASP A 465 8.46 -6.70 12.53
N THR A 466 8.74 -7.66 13.42
CA THR A 466 8.57 -7.59 14.88
C THR A 466 8.79 -8.99 15.48
N GLU A 467 9.85 -9.16 16.27
CA GLU A 467 10.02 -10.30 17.20
C GLU A 467 8.79 -10.49 18.13
N LEU A 468 8.03 -9.43 18.40
CA LEU A 468 6.76 -9.49 19.13
C LEU A 468 5.69 -10.38 18.46
N GLN A 469 5.75 -10.60 17.15
CA GLN A 469 4.86 -11.55 16.48
C GLN A 469 5.32 -13.01 16.58
N GLU A 470 6.60 -13.26 16.86
CA GLU A 470 7.14 -14.60 17.11
C GLU A 470 6.83 -15.06 18.53
N LEU A 471 6.84 -14.14 19.52
CA LEU A 471 6.37 -14.41 20.88
C LEU A 471 4.86 -14.73 20.96
N ARG A 472 4.07 -14.33 19.95
CA ARG A 472 2.64 -14.66 19.83
C ARG A 472 2.36 -15.98 19.08
N THR A 473 3.39 -16.74 18.72
CA THR A 473 3.26 -18.02 18.00
C THR A 473 3.48 -19.25 18.87
N LEU A 474 2.70 -19.40 19.93
CA LEU A 474 2.34 -20.70 20.50
C LEU A 474 0.82 -20.78 20.57
N LYS A 475 0.19 -21.35 19.53
CA LYS A 475 -1.24 -21.65 19.54
C LYS A 475 -1.42 -23.13 19.87
N ARG A 476 -1.68 -23.44 21.14
CA ARG A 476 -2.31 -24.71 21.55
C ARG A 476 -3.82 -24.64 21.27
N LYS A 477 -4.48 -25.80 21.12
CA LYS A 477 -5.95 -25.89 21.22
C LYS A 477 -6.34 -25.25 22.56
N ARG A 478 -7.31 -24.32 22.56
CA ARG A 478 -7.83 -23.77 23.83
C ARG A 478 -8.96 -24.69 24.27
N TYR A 479 -8.83 -25.20 25.48
CA TYR A 479 -9.89 -25.85 26.22
C TYR A 479 -10.44 -24.83 27.23
N ARG A 480 -11.72 -24.95 27.56
CA ARG A 480 -12.29 -24.33 28.76
C ARG A 480 -12.77 -25.46 29.68
N LEU A 481 -12.60 -25.28 30.98
CA LEU A 481 -13.20 -26.17 31.97
C LEU A 481 -14.66 -25.75 32.13
N VAL A 482 -15.57 -26.67 31.81
CA VAL A 482 -17.02 -26.47 31.99
C VAL A 482 -17.48 -27.47 33.04
N LYS A 483 -18.22 -27.00 34.03
CA LYS A 483 -18.79 -27.85 35.07
C LYS A 483 -19.90 -28.69 34.42
N HIS A 484 -19.74 -30.01 34.47
CA HIS A 484 -20.66 -30.99 33.94
C HIS A 484 -21.69 -31.37 35.01
N ILE A 485 -22.75 -32.06 34.58
CA ILE A 485 -23.95 -32.34 35.40
C ILE A 485 -23.62 -33.23 36.60
N ASP A 486 -22.60 -34.05 36.50
CA ASP A 486 -22.02 -34.88 37.57
C ASP A 486 -21.20 -34.09 38.60
N GLY A 487 -21.09 -32.76 38.45
CA GLY A 487 -20.38 -31.88 39.38
C GLY A 487 -18.89 -31.71 39.09
N PHE A 488 -18.32 -32.48 38.14
CA PHE A 488 -16.90 -32.40 37.76
C PHE A 488 -16.67 -31.40 36.61
N PHE A 489 -15.44 -30.93 36.44
CA PHE A 489 -15.10 -30.04 35.33
C PHE A 489 -14.49 -30.81 34.16
N HIS A 490 -15.10 -30.69 32.98
CA HIS A 490 -14.63 -31.34 31.75
C HIS A 490 -13.99 -30.32 30.80
N PHE A 491 -13.02 -30.81 30.01
CA PHE A 491 -12.38 -30.01 28.96
C PHE A 491 -13.26 -29.95 27.71
N GLU A 492 -13.96 -28.84 27.54
CA GLU A 492 -14.68 -28.57 26.30
C GLU A 492 -13.71 -27.94 25.28
N HIS A 493 -13.58 -28.61 24.13
CA HIS A 493 -12.74 -28.17 23.03
C HIS A 493 -13.59 -27.33 22.07
N PHE A 494 -13.28 -26.04 21.92
CA PHE A 494 -13.96 -25.21 20.95
C PHE A 494 -13.07 -24.89 19.75
N GLU A 495 -13.69 -24.87 18.56
CA GLU A 495 -13.02 -24.39 17.35
C GLU A 495 -12.74 -22.89 17.47
N VAL A 496 -11.46 -22.54 17.55
CA VAL A 496 -11.06 -21.16 17.33
C VAL A 496 -11.23 -20.88 15.84
N LYS A 497 -12.24 -20.10 15.45
CA LYS A 497 -12.31 -19.48 14.11
C LYS A 497 -10.92 -18.92 13.82
N ASN A 498 -10.22 -19.54 12.87
CA ASN A 498 -8.85 -19.18 12.55
C ASN A 498 -8.84 -17.67 12.28
N LYS A 499 -8.25 -16.85 13.18
CA LYS A 499 -8.01 -15.42 12.90
C LYS A 499 -7.46 -15.36 11.49
N LYS A 500 -8.22 -14.80 10.54
CA LYS A 500 -7.98 -14.84 9.08
C LYS A 500 -6.49 -14.65 8.79
N LYS A 501 -5.70 -15.74 8.76
CA LYS A 501 -4.28 -15.69 8.44
C LYS A 501 -4.25 -15.59 6.92
N ALA A 502 -4.35 -14.37 6.40
CA ALA A 502 -4.52 -14.10 4.98
C ALA A 502 -3.28 -14.52 4.18
N ASN A 503 -3.23 -15.78 3.73
CA ASN A 503 -2.18 -16.28 2.85
C ASN A 503 -2.49 -15.93 1.38
N TYR A 504 -1.45 -15.92 0.53
CA TYR A 504 -1.65 -15.56 -0.88
C TYR A 504 -2.62 -16.52 -1.57
N TYR A 505 -2.63 -17.81 -1.19
CA TYR A 505 -3.60 -18.77 -1.72
C TYR A 505 -5.04 -18.47 -1.28
N SER A 506 -5.28 -18.02 -0.05
CA SER A 506 -6.59 -17.57 0.45
C SER A 506 -7.00 -16.27 -0.21
N TYR A 507 -6.04 -15.42 -0.58
CA TYR A 507 -6.31 -14.27 -1.42
C TYR A 507 -6.80 -14.73 -2.79
N VAL A 508 -6.12 -15.68 -3.44
CA VAL A 508 -6.55 -16.31 -4.70
C VAL A 508 -7.94 -16.95 -4.57
N LEU A 509 -8.21 -17.68 -3.49
CA LEU A 509 -9.52 -18.29 -3.24
C LEU A 509 -10.59 -17.21 -3.07
N ARG A 510 -10.34 -16.15 -2.31
CA ARG A 510 -11.26 -15.01 -2.20
C ARG A 510 -11.50 -14.36 -3.56
N CYS A 511 -10.48 -14.16 -4.38
CA CYS A 511 -10.67 -13.67 -5.75
C CYS A 511 -11.58 -14.61 -6.55
N SER A 512 -11.34 -15.93 -6.47
CA SER A 512 -12.13 -16.92 -7.20
C SER A 512 -13.60 -16.94 -6.77
N THR A 513 -13.85 -16.83 -5.46
CA THR A 513 -15.21 -16.75 -4.90
C THR A 513 -15.87 -15.44 -5.26
N THR A 514 -15.20 -14.30 -5.09
CA THR A 514 -15.78 -12.99 -5.35
C THR A 514 -16.09 -12.79 -6.83
N PHE A 515 -15.22 -13.18 -7.75
CA PHE A 515 -15.42 -13.06 -9.20
C PHE A 515 -16.12 -14.26 -9.84
N GLU A 516 -16.48 -15.27 -9.05
CA GLU A 516 -17.18 -16.49 -9.51
C GLU A 516 -16.45 -17.16 -10.69
N THR A 517 -15.12 -17.28 -10.58
CA THR A 517 -14.27 -17.82 -11.66
C THR A 517 -13.09 -18.61 -11.13
N ASP A 518 -12.71 -19.66 -11.87
CA ASP A 518 -11.54 -20.48 -11.57
C ASP A 518 -10.24 -19.97 -12.22
N SER A 519 -10.29 -18.87 -12.97
CA SER A 519 -9.11 -18.28 -13.63
C SER A 519 -7.94 -18.06 -12.66
N PHE A 520 -8.23 -17.55 -11.45
CA PHE A 520 -7.22 -17.28 -10.44
C PHE A 520 -6.57 -18.55 -9.88
N LYS A 521 -7.33 -19.63 -9.68
CA LYS A 521 -6.79 -20.93 -9.24
C LYS A 521 -5.87 -21.50 -10.33
N LYS A 522 -6.28 -21.39 -11.59
CA LYS A 522 -5.48 -21.82 -12.76
C LYS A 522 -4.14 -21.09 -12.83
N GLN A 523 -4.07 -19.79 -12.48
CA GLN A 523 -2.80 -19.04 -12.42
C GLN A 523 -1.79 -19.61 -11.42
N VAL A 524 -2.25 -20.18 -10.30
CA VAL A 524 -1.36 -20.74 -9.24
C VAL A 524 -1.21 -22.25 -9.27
N ARG A 525 -1.64 -22.92 -10.36
CA ARG A 525 -1.59 -24.39 -10.48
C ARG A 525 -0.17 -24.97 -10.34
N LYS A 526 0.84 -24.28 -10.90
CA LYS A 526 2.26 -24.71 -10.87
C LYS A 526 2.97 -24.44 -9.54
N ARG A 527 2.28 -23.99 -8.48
CA ARG A 527 2.93 -23.61 -7.21
C ARG A 527 3.68 -24.76 -6.53
N LYS A 528 3.12 -25.97 -6.55
CA LYS A 528 3.75 -27.17 -5.99
C LYS A 528 4.99 -27.52 -6.80
N HIS A 529 4.84 -27.62 -8.11
CA HIS A 529 5.95 -27.87 -9.03
C HIS A 529 7.12 -26.90 -8.80
N ILE A 530 6.87 -25.59 -8.79
CA ILE A 530 7.91 -24.57 -8.55
C ILE A 530 8.59 -24.76 -7.19
N ALA A 531 7.85 -25.12 -6.14
CA ALA A 531 8.42 -25.40 -4.83
C ALA A 531 9.35 -26.63 -4.87
N TYR A 532 8.92 -27.73 -5.49
CA TYR A 532 9.75 -28.94 -5.65
C TYR A 532 11.00 -28.68 -6.49
N THR A 533 10.88 -27.98 -7.61
CA THR A 533 12.03 -27.57 -8.44
C THR A 533 13.03 -26.74 -7.63
N ALA A 534 12.55 -25.84 -6.78
CA ALA A 534 13.42 -25.02 -5.92
C ALA A 534 14.08 -25.83 -4.79
N ILE A 535 13.39 -26.83 -4.23
CA ILE A 535 13.97 -27.76 -3.24
C ILE A 535 15.10 -28.55 -3.90
N ASN A 536 14.84 -29.16 -5.06
CA ASN A 536 15.84 -29.95 -5.78
C ASN A 536 17.09 -29.08 -6.05
N LYS A 537 16.90 -27.89 -6.64
CA LYS A 537 18.00 -26.99 -7.00
C LYS A 537 18.83 -26.47 -5.83
N HIS A 538 18.22 -26.19 -4.68
CA HIS A 538 18.90 -25.49 -3.57
C HIS A 538 19.24 -26.36 -2.38
N PHE A 539 18.73 -27.58 -2.32
CA PHE A 539 18.96 -28.53 -1.25
C PHE A 539 19.50 -29.84 -1.79
N THR A 540 18.71 -30.58 -2.57
CA THR A 540 19.06 -31.93 -3.03
C THR A 540 20.34 -31.94 -3.88
N SER A 541 20.49 -30.97 -4.78
CA SER A 541 21.71 -30.84 -5.61
C SER A 541 22.97 -30.45 -4.83
N ASN A 542 22.83 -29.91 -3.62
CA ASN A 542 23.95 -29.49 -2.77
C ASN A 542 24.22 -30.47 -1.61
N LEU A 543 23.42 -31.54 -1.50
CA LEU A 543 23.63 -32.64 -0.57
C LEU A 543 24.44 -33.78 -1.20
N LYS A 544 24.40 -33.86 -2.53
CA LYS A 544 25.37 -34.62 -3.32
C LYS A 544 26.64 -33.80 -3.41
#